data_AF-A0AAP3DCQ9-F1
#
_entry.id   AF-A0AAP3DCQ9-F1
#
_cell.length_a   1.000
_cell.length_b   1.000
_cell.length_c   1.000
_cell.angle_alpha   90.00
_cell.angle_beta   90.00
_cell.angle_gamma   90.00
#
_symmetry.space_group_name_H-M   'P 1'
#
loop_
_entity.id
_entity.type
_entity.pdbx_description
1 polymer ?
#
loop_
_entity_poly.entity_id
_entity_poly.type
_entity_poly.pdbx_seq_one_letter_code
_entity_poly.pdbx_strand_id
1 'polypeptide(L)'
;MPSKAKRPCSYFHCPELTTERFCQAHKKQYDQERGSSNSRGYDAKWRKARELFLAQNPLCVHCMSNNRLTAATVVDHIKAHKGDRALFWDKKNWQPLCKTHHDQKTVKEDGGFGR
;
A
#
# COMPACT_ATOMS: atom_id res chain seq x y z
N MET A 1 -25.43 -6.34 -15.10
CA MET A 1 -24.28 -5.42 -15.04
C MET A 1 -23.29 -5.83 -16.13
N PRO A 2 -22.79 -4.91 -16.98
CA PRO A 2 -21.80 -5.26 -17.99
C PRO A 2 -20.50 -5.72 -17.33
N SER A 3 -19.90 -6.79 -17.85
CA SER A 3 -18.59 -7.27 -17.40
C SER A 3 -17.48 -6.38 -17.94
N LYS A 4 -16.35 -6.33 -17.21
CA LYS A 4 -15.18 -5.54 -17.62
C LYS A 4 -14.61 -6.10 -18.93
N ALA A 5 -14.42 -5.23 -19.93
CA ALA A 5 -13.77 -5.62 -21.19
C ALA A 5 -12.36 -6.14 -20.93
N LYS A 6 -11.96 -7.20 -21.65
CA LYS A 6 -10.61 -7.75 -21.56
C LYS A 6 -9.61 -6.83 -22.27
N ARG A 7 -8.39 -6.78 -21.75
CA ARG A 7 -7.26 -6.02 -22.30
C ARG A 7 -6.00 -6.90 -22.37
N PRO A 8 -5.01 -6.57 -23.21
CA PRO A 8 -3.74 -7.29 -23.22
C PRO A 8 -3.05 -7.27 -21.87
N CYS A 9 -2.42 -8.38 -21.51
CA CYS A 9 -1.52 -8.49 -20.37
C CYS A 9 -0.41 -7.44 -20.46
N SER A 10 -0.11 -6.75 -19.35
CA SER A 10 0.94 -5.71 -19.31
C SER A 10 2.38 -6.27 -19.31
N TYR A 11 2.56 -7.60 -19.31
CA TYR A 11 3.88 -8.20 -19.40
C TYR A 11 4.40 -8.09 -20.84
N PHE A 12 5.70 -7.78 -20.99
CA PHE A 12 6.32 -7.52 -22.27
C PHE A 12 6.07 -8.66 -23.27
N HIS A 13 5.49 -8.33 -24.43
CA HIS A 13 5.12 -9.27 -25.50
C HIS A 13 4.18 -10.42 -25.11
N CYS A 14 3.37 -10.27 -24.06
CA CYS A 14 2.36 -11.29 -23.72
C CYS A 14 1.05 -11.03 -24.49
N PRO A 15 0.59 -11.95 -25.37
CA PRO A 15 -0.63 -11.76 -26.15
C PRO A 15 -1.93 -12.06 -25.36
N GLU A 16 -1.83 -12.58 -24.15
CA GLU A 16 -2.99 -13.01 -23.35
C GLU A 16 -3.91 -11.87 -22.93
N LEU A 17 -5.22 -12.10 -23.04
CA LEU A 17 -6.24 -11.14 -22.66
C LEU A 17 -6.73 -11.37 -21.22
N THR A 18 -6.70 -10.33 -20.39
CA THR A 18 -7.07 -10.36 -18.98
C THR A 18 -7.98 -9.18 -18.62
N THR A 19 -8.77 -9.30 -17.56
CA THR A 19 -9.50 -8.16 -16.95
C THR A 19 -8.65 -7.40 -15.93
N GLU A 20 -7.49 -7.96 -15.58
CA GLU A 20 -6.53 -7.44 -14.61
C GLU A 20 -5.33 -6.77 -15.31
N ARG A 21 -4.26 -6.43 -14.56
CA ARG A 21 -2.99 -5.94 -15.12
C ARG A 21 -2.20 -7.05 -15.84
N PHE A 22 -2.17 -8.25 -15.25
CA PHE A 22 -1.43 -9.40 -15.76
C PHE A 22 -2.37 -10.59 -15.99
N CYS A 23 -2.01 -11.48 -16.92
CA CYS A 23 -2.63 -12.80 -17.01
C CYS A 23 -2.26 -13.65 -15.78
N GLN A 24 -2.95 -14.78 -15.56
CA GLN A 24 -2.76 -15.60 -14.36
C GLN A 24 -1.29 -16.06 -14.18
N ALA A 25 -0.61 -16.42 -15.27
CA ALA A 25 0.79 -16.83 -15.25
C ALA A 25 1.72 -15.69 -14.76
N HIS A 26 1.64 -14.52 -15.39
CA HIS A 26 2.48 -13.37 -15.01
C HIS A 26 2.09 -12.77 -13.66
N LYS A 27 0.83 -12.87 -13.24
CA LYS A 27 0.43 -12.53 -11.87
C LYS A 27 1.14 -13.43 -10.86
N LYS A 28 1.18 -14.74 -11.09
CA LYS A 28 1.88 -15.68 -10.22
C LYS A 28 3.38 -15.39 -10.17
N GLN A 29 4.01 -15.11 -11.31
CA GLN A 29 5.42 -14.71 -11.36
C GLN A 29 5.67 -13.42 -10.55
N TYR A 30 4.86 -12.38 -10.78
CA TYR A 30 4.97 -11.12 -10.05
C TYR A 30 4.79 -11.29 -8.53
N ASP A 31 3.79 -12.06 -8.11
CA ASP A 31 3.53 -12.33 -6.70
C ASP A 31 4.67 -13.14 -6.04
N GLN A 32 5.31 -14.05 -6.79
CA GLN A 32 6.50 -14.79 -6.35
C GLN A 32 7.70 -13.85 -6.17
N GLU A 33 8.00 -12.99 -7.14
CA GLU A 33 9.09 -12.00 -7.09
C GLU A 33 8.88 -10.99 -5.94
N ARG A 34 7.63 -10.55 -5.73
CA ARG A 34 7.27 -9.63 -4.65
C ARG A 34 7.42 -10.23 -3.26
N GLY A 35 7.24 -11.54 -3.15
CA GLY A 35 7.26 -12.26 -1.88
C GLY A 35 6.02 -12.01 -1.00
N SER A 36 5.98 -12.70 0.14
CA SER A 36 4.86 -12.62 1.08
C SER A 36 4.83 -11.30 1.84
N SER A 37 3.68 -10.97 2.43
CA SER A 37 3.58 -9.81 3.33
C SER A 37 4.58 -9.88 4.49
N ASN A 38 4.78 -11.10 5.02
CA ASN A 38 5.69 -11.36 6.12
C ASN A 38 7.16 -11.13 5.70
N SER A 39 7.57 -11.62 4.52
CA SER A 39 8.93 -11.38 4.02
C SER A 39 9.21 -9.91 3.72
N ARG A 40 8.17 -9.14 3.40
CA ARG A 40 8.25 -7.68 3.22
C ARG A 40 8.26 -6.87 4.53
N GLY A 41 8.23 -7.54 5.69
CA GLY A 41 8.32 -6.90 7.00
C GLY A 41 6.98 -6.63 7.70
N TYR A 42 5.84 -6.97 7.09
CA TYR A 42 4.51 -6.85 7.69
C TYR A 42 4.17 -8.09 8.53
N ASP A 43 5.04 -8.41 9.47
CA ASP A 43 4.97 -9.58 10.35
C ASP A 43 4.24 -9.28 11.68
N ALA A 44 4.31 -10.21 12.64
CA ALA A 44 3.74 -10.01 13.98
C ALA A 44 4.42 -8.86 14.75
N LYS A 45 5.71 -8.63 14.53
CA LYS A 45 6.45 -7.52 15.14
C LYS A 45 5.92 -6.19 14.62
N TRP A 46 5.67 -6.09 13.32
CA TRP A 46 5.04 -4.91 12.73
C TRP A 46 3.65 -4.65 13.31
N ARG A 47 2.82 -5.69 13.44
CA ARG A 47 1.47 -5.55 14.02
C ARG A 47 1.50 -4.91 15.41
N LYS A 48 2.37 -5.42 16.29
CA LYS A 48 2.55 -4.87 17.65
C LYS A 48 3.07 -3.44 17.63
N ALA A 49 4.04 -3.15 16.77
CA ALA A 49 4.60 -1.80 16.65
C ALA A 49 3.56 -0.79 16.11
N ARG A 50 2.75 -1.22 15.15
CA ARG A 50 1.64 -0.45 14.58
C ARG A 50 0.60 -0.10 15.65
N GLU A 51 0.18 -1.08 16.44
CA GLU A 51 -0.80 -0.87 17.52
C GLU A 51 -0.29 0.15 18.55
N LEU A 52 0.96 -0.01 19.01
CA LEU A 52 1.58 0.94 19.94
C LEU A 52 1.66 2.35 19.35
N PHE A 53 2.08 2.47 18.09
CA PHE A 53 2.21 3.76 17.43
C PHE A 53 0.86 4.46 17.27
N LEU A 54 -0.20 3.74 16.89
CA LEU A 54 -1.55 4.31 16.77
C LEU A 54 -2.14 4.69 18.13
N ALA A 55 -1.83 3.95 19.20
CA ALA A 55 -2.24 4.33 20.55
C ALA A 55 -1.59 5.65 21.01
N GLN A 56 -0.33 5.87 20.64
CA GLN A 56 0.41 7.11 20.94
C GLN A 56 0.03 8.27 20.00
N ASN A 57 -0.40 7.94 18.79
CA ASN A 57 -0.74 8.90 17.73
C ASN A 57 -2.17 8.63 17.23
N PRO A 58 -3.20 8.92 18.05
CA PRO A 58 -4.56 8.50 17.78
C PRO A 58 -5.24 9.27 16.64
N LEU A 59 -4.67 10.40 16.21
CA LEU A 59 -5.26 11.30 15.23
C LEU A 59 -4.48 11.32 13.93
N CYS A 60 -5.22 11.46 12.83
CA CYS A 60 -4.65 11.61 11.49
C CYS A 60 -3.91 12.94 11.37
N VAL A 61 -2.61 12.89 11.03
CA VAL A 61 -1.75 14.09 10.96
C VAL A 61 -2.26 15.11 9.93
N HIS A 62 -2.77 14.65 8.78
CA HIS A 62 -3.36 15.52 7.77
C HIS A 62 -4.72 16.08 8.17
N CYS A 63 -5.53 15.37 8.96
CA CYS A 63 -6.76 15.96 9.48
C CYS A 63 -6.43 17.05 10.51
N MET A 64 -5.46 16.79 11.40
CA MET A 64 -5.02 17.75 12.40
C MET A 64 -4.50 19.04 11.77
N SER A 65 -3.70 18.96 10.71
CA SER A 65 -3.21 20.14 9.98
C SER A 65 -4.34 20.96 9.34
N ASN A 66 -5.50 20.35 9.13
CA ASN A 66 -6.71 20.99 8.61
C ASN A 66 -7.74 21.30 9.71
N ASN A 67 -7.30 21.35 10.98
CA ASN A 67 -8.14 21.63 12.16
C ASN A 67 -9.31 20.65 12.34
N ARG A 68 -9.13 19.39 11.91
CA ARG A 68 -10.12 18.30 12.02
C ARG A 68 -9.57 17.19 12.92
N LEU A 69 -10.39 16.72 13.85
CA LEU A 69 -10.07 15.58 14.71
C LEU A 69 -10.65 14.31 14.12
N THR A 70 -9.83 13.53 13.42
CA THR A 70 -10.23 12.24 12.84
C THR A 70 -9.26 11.17 13.32
N ALA A 71 -9.79 10.04 13.78
CA ALA A 71 -8.97 8.92 14.22
C ALA A 71 -8.04 8.42 13.10
N ALA A 72 -6.78 8.17 13.45
CA ALA A 72 -5.87 7.44 12.59
C ALA A 72 -6.16 5.94 12.70
N THR A 73 -6.26 5.29 11.54
CA THR A 73 -6.52 3.85 11.45
C THR A 73 -5.40 3.10 10.73
N VAL A 74 -4.47 3.82 10.11
CA VAL A 74 -3.36 3.25 9.36
C VAL A 74 -2.07 3.97 9.75
N VAL A 75 -0.98 3.20 9.82
CA VAL A 75 0.38 3.73 9.88
C VAL A 75 0.93 3.64 8.47
N ASP A 76 1.25 4.79 7.91
CA ASP A 76 1.79 4.92 6.56
C ASP A 76 3.26 5.31 6.61
N HIS A 77 4.02 4.87 5.61
CA HIS A 77 5.40 5.30 5.43
C HIS A 77 5.44 6.58 4.59
N ILE A 78 5.93 7.69 5.16
CA ILE A 78 6.05 9.00 4.48
C ILE A 78 6.83 8.85 3.18
N LYS A 79 7.98 8.18 3.23
CA LYS A 79 8.75 7.73 2.07
C LYS A 79 8.54 6.23 1.89
N ALA A 80 8.09 5.84 0.70
CA ALA A 80 7.95 4.43 0.34
C ALA A 80 9.28 3.70 0.51
N HIS A 81 9.29 2.66 1.34
CA HIS A 81 10.52 1.96 1.72
C HIS A 81 11.11 1.12 0.57
N LYS A 82 10.32 0.73 -0.45
CA LYS A 82 10.77 -0.03 -1.64
C LYS A 82 11.66 -1.25 -1.35
N GLY A 83 11.45 -1.90 -0.20
CA GLY A 83 12.24 -3.05 0.26
C GLY A 83 13.38 -2.72 1.24
N ASP A 84 13.71 -1.45 1.45
CA ASP A 84 14.67 -1.01 2.47
C ASP A 84 14.11 -1.27 3.88
N ARG A 85 14.77 -2.15 4.63
CA ARG A 85 14.36 -2.54 5.98
C ARG A 85 14.68 -1.47 7.02
N ALA A 86 15.74 -0.69 6.85
CA ALA A 86 16.07 0.39 7.77
C ALA A 86 15.01 1.49 7.67
N LEU A 87 14.66 1.87 6.43
CA LEU A 87 13.62 2.86 6.18
C LEU A 87 12.21 2.39 6.56
N PHE A 88 11.94 1.07 6.48
CA PHE A 88 10.69 0.47 6.96
C PHE A 88 10.52 0.63 8.47
N TRP A 89 11.59 0.42 9.25
CA TRP A 89 11.57 0.46 10.71
C TRP A 89 11.88 1.84 11.31
N ASP A 90 12.23 2.82 10.49
CA ASP A 90 12.39 4.20 10.93
C ASP A 90 11.05 4.81 11.34
N LYS A 91 10.83 4.98 12.64
CA LYS A 91 9.63 5.61 13.19
C LYS A 91 9.45 7.05 12.74
N LYS A 92 10.52 7.77 12.38
CA LYS A 92 10.42 9.12 11.80
C LYS A 92 9.83 9.11 10.40
N ASN A 93 9.89 7.95 9.73
CA ASN A 93 9.25 7.72 8.45
C ASN A 93 7.80 7.25 8.61
N TRP A 94 7.28 7.08 9.82
CA TRP A 94 5.89 6.67 10.05
C TRP A 94 4.99 7.89 10.25
N GLN A 95 3.78 7.84 9.71
CA GLN A 95 2.76 8.85 9.95
C GLN A 95 1.38 8.20 10.23
N PRO A 96 0.61 8.76 11.19
CA PRO A 96 -0.73 8.30 11.50
C PRO A 96 -1.72 8.89 10.48
N LEU A 97 -2.42 8.05 9.72
CA LEU A 97 -3.39 8.48 8.71
C LEU A 97 -4.77 7.85 8.94
N CYS A 98 -5.81 8.61 8.60
CA CYS A 98 -7.13 8.05 8.38
C CYS A 98 -7.17 7.35 7.01
N LYS A 99 -8.14 6.46 6.82
CA LYS A 99 -8.29 5.69 5.58
C LYS A 99 -8.36 6.58 4.33
N THR A 100 -9.10 7.69 4.40
CA THR A 100 -9.26 8.63 3.29
C THR A 100 -7.92 9.24 2.84
N HIS A 101 -7.12 9.76 3.78
CA HIS A 101 -5.83 10.37 3.43
C HIS A 101 -4.79 9.33 3.00
N HIS A 102 -4.80 8.15 3.62
CA HIS A 102 -3.95 7.04 3.16
C HIS A 102 -4.25 6.68 1.70
N ASP A 103 -5.53 6.52 1.34
CA ASP A 103 -5.91 6.13 -0.02
C ASP A 103 -5.61 7.22 -1.05
N GLN A 104 -5.78 8.49 -0.68
CA GLN A 104 -5.37 9.62 -1.53
C GLN A 104 -3.86 9.61 -1.79
N LYS A 105 -3.04 9.29 -0.79
CA LYS A 105 -1.59 9.15 -0.94
C LYS A 105 -1.25 7.99 -1.88
N THR A 106 -1.83 6.81 -1.67
CA THR A 106 -1.65 5.65 -2.56
C THR A 106 -2.00 5.99 -4.01
N VAL A 107 -3.08 6.74 -4.25
CA VAL A 107 -3.44 7.16 -5.62
C VAL A 107 -2.39 8.09 -6.22
N LYS A 108 -1.89 9.06 -5.45
CA LYS A 108 -0.87 10.02 -5.91
C LYS A 108 0.48 9.35 -6.17
N GLU A 109 0.87 8.38 -5.35
CA GLU A 109 2.19 7.75 -5.40
C GLU A 109 2.24 6.52 -6.31
N ASP A 110 1.24 5.64 -6.25
CA ASP A 110 1.19 4.37 -6.99
C ASP A 110 0.30 4.43 -8.24
N GLY A 111 -0.27 5.60 -8.56
CA GLY A 111 -1.02 5.84 -9.79
C GLY A 111 -2.49 5.38 -9.78
N GLY A 112 -2.99 4.85 -8.66
CA GLY A 112 -4.41 4.74 -8.26
C GLY A 112 -5.40 3.95 -9.13
N PHE A 113 -5.12 3.75 -10.41
CA PHE A 113 -5.98 3.09 -11.37
C PHE A 113 -5.09 2.14 -12.15
N GLY A 114 -5.17 0.85 -11.85
CA GLY A 114 -4.33 -0.18 -12.47
C GLY A 114 -4.33 -0.07 -13.99
N ARG A 115 -3.31 0.59 -14.55
CA ARG A 115 -3.01 0.56 -15.97
C ARG A 115 -2.52 -0.83 -16.34
#